data_AF-A0A9X2ACV1-F1
#
_entry.id   AF-A0A9X2ACV1-F1
#
_cell.length_a   1.000
_cell.length_b   1.000
_cell.length_c   1.000
_cell.angle_alpha   90.00
_cell.angle_beta   90.00
_cell.angle_gamma   90.00
#
_symmetry.space_group_name_H-M   'P 1'
#
loop_
_entity.id
_entity.type
_entity.pdbx_description
1 polymer ?
#
loop_
_entity_poly.entity_id
_entity_poly.type
_entity_poly.pdbx_seq_one_letter_code
_entity_poly.pdbx_strand_id
1 'polypeptide(L)'
;MRKVALITASASGLAVAFSRQLAQDGFNLVLNYRKNKSGCEQLAQTLEHHYAIDTLVHQADMTQKQDIEQLVDATKEHFGRIDILIHSAGPFIFQRKRLTEYADHEWGEMIDGNLTSAFYLFRKIIPLMRPHGFGRIVTIGFDRIEQAPGWGYRSAYAAAKVGLASLTKTVAIEERENGITANMICPGDIRGAKKEAPMPLLQMEGYRTPVGGDLAAMISFLVKPEARFVTGNILSLTNGEDVLGHYDSGKKEVFDPIAFEIGTMVYVLPWNKVATVTDRLDRVNRRSLYTVQTADQEAQFTVDQLEELT
;
A
#
# COMPACT_ATOMS: atom_id res chain seq x y z
N MET A 1 -3.25 -18.08 23.29
CA MET A 1 -3.74 -17.71 21.94
C MET A 1 -2.66 -16.92 21.23
N ARG A 2 -2.44 -17.24 19.95
CA ARG A 2 -1.55 -16.48 19.07
C ARG A 2 -2.11 -15.07 18.86
N LYS A 3 -1.23 -14.08 18.68
CA LYS A 3 -1.65 -12.71 18.36
C LYS A 3 -2.20 -12.62 16.94
N VAL A 4 -3.10 -11.69 16.71
CA VAL A 4 -3.85 -11.56 15.45
C VAL A 4 -3.52 -10.23 14.76
N ALA A 5 -3.15 -10.30 13.48
CA ALA A 5 -2.93 -9.15 12.64
C ALA A 5 -4.02 -9.01 11.57
N LEU A 6 -4.67 -7.86 11.53
CA LEU A 6 -5.62 -7.48 10.49
C LEU A 6 -4.89 -6.63 9.45
N ILE A 7 -4.91 -7.06 8.19
CA ILE A 7 -4.28 -6.37 7.06
C ILE A 7 -5.33 -6.00 6.03
N THR A 8 -5.51 -4.69 5.80
CA THR A 8 -6.46 -4.20 4.79
C THR A 8 -5.85 -4.22 3.38
N ALA A 9 -6.68 -4.53 2.37
CA ALA A 9 -6.26 -4.70 0.97
C ALA A 9 -5.12 -5.73 0.75
N SER A 10 -5.24 -6.89 1.40
CA SER A 10 -4.22 -7.97 1.41
C SER A 10 -4.07 -8.75 0.10
N ALA A 11 -4.98 -8.58 -0.86
CA ALA A 11 -5.05 -9.43 -2.04
C ALA A 11 -4.01 -9.11 -3.14
N SER A 12 -3.22 -8.04 -3.00
CA SER A 12 -2.15 -7.68 -3.94
C SER A 12 -1.15 -6.68 -3.38
N GLY A 13 0.02 -6.57 -4.03
CA GLY A 13 1.01 -5.52 -3.79
C GLY A 13 1.68 -5.60 -2.42
N LEU A 14 1.97 -4.45 -1.80
CA LEU A 14 2.75 -4.36 -0.56
C LEU A 14 2.14 -5.17 0.59
N ALA A 15 0.81 -5.23 0.66
CA ALA A 15 0.10 -5.97 1.70
C ALA A 15 0.37 -7.49 1.62
N VAL A 16 0.64 -8.05 0.44
CA VAL A 16 1.04 -9.46 0.30
C VAL A 16 2.40 -9.70 0.97
N ALA A 17 3.36 -8.80 0.77
CA ALA A 17 4.67 -8.87 1.43
C ALA A 17 4.53 -8.74 2.96
N PHE A 18 3.65 -7.85 3.44
CA PHE A 18 3.37 -7.69 4.87
C PHE A 18 2.73 -8.95 5.47
N SER A 19 1.76 -9.54 4.79
CA SER A 19 1.10 -10.77 5.24
C SER A 19 2.08 -11.94 5.31
N ARG A 20 2.97 -12.10 4.31
CA ARG A 20 4.04 -13.11 4.34
C ARG A 20 4.96 -12.93 5.55
N GLN A 21 5.41 -11.70 5.80
CA GLN A 21 6.29 -11.42 6.93
C GLN A 21 5.60 -11.66 8.27
N LEU A 22 4.34 -11.22 8.43
CA LEU A 22 3.60 -11.41 9.69
C LEU A 22 3.25 -12.89 9.93
N ALA A 23 2.96 -13.67 8.88
CA ALA A 23 2.82 -15.12 9.01
C ALA A 23 4.14 -15.76 9.47
N GLN A 24 5.27 -15.36 8.88
CA GLN A 24 6.60 -15.83 9.27
C GLN A 24 6.94 -15.46 10.72
N ASP A 25 6.53 -14.27 11.17
CA ASP A 25 6.67 -13.82 12.57
C ASP A 25 5.71 -14.56 13.53
N GLY A 26 4.84 -15.43 13.00
CA GLY A 26 3.96 -16.30 13.77
C GLY A 26 2.69 -15.62 14.25
N PHE A 27 2.11 -14.69 13.48
CA PHE A 27 0.79 -14.12 13.73
C PHE A 27 -0.31 -14.86 12.98
N ASN A 28 -1.49 -15.01 13.60
CA ASN A 28 -2.71 -15.35 12.86
C ASN A 28 -3.16 -14.13 12.08
N LEU A 29 -3.72 -14.31 10.88
CA LEU A 29 -3.96 -13.19 9.98
C LEU A 29 -5.43 -13.04 9.61
N VAL A 30 -5.90 -11.80 9.54
CA VAL A 30 -7.13 -11.44 8.83
C VAL A 30 -6.76 -10.74 7.54
N LEU A 31 -7.11 -11.37 6.43
CA LEU A 31 -6.81 -10.90 5.09
C LEU A 31 -8.07 -10.32 4.47
N ASN A 32 -8.06 -9.00 4.26
CA ASN A 32 -9.17 -8.30 3.63
C ASN A 32 -8.98 -8.15 2.11
N TYR A 33 -10.06 -8.34 1.36
CA TYR A 33 -10.13 -8.02 -0.07
C TYR A 33 -11.40 -7.20 -0.39
N ARG A 34 -11.35 -6.42 -1.48
CA ARG A 34 -12.54 -5.75 -2.05
C ARG A 34 -13.16 -6.56 -3.19
N LYS A 35 -12.34 -6.93 -4.18
CA LYS A 35 -12.77 -7.62 -5.42
C LYS A 35 -12.08 -8.98 -5.66
N ASN A 36 -10.80 -9.10 -5.35
CA ASN A 36 -9.99 -10.29 -5.65
C ASN A 36 -10.10 -11.36 -4.55
N LYS A 37 -11.24 -12.06 -4.50
CA LYS A 37 -11.47 -13.15 -3.53
C LYS A 37 -10.46 -14.28 -3.71
N SER A 38 -10.32 -14.79 -4.93
CA SER A 38 -9.48 -15.95 -5.23
C SER A 38 -8.01 -15.73 -4.90
N GLY A 39 -7.44 -14.57 -5.26
CA GLY A 39 -6.06 -14.25 -4.89
C GLY A 39 -5.85 -14.16 -3.39
N CYS A 40 -6.85 -13.64 -2.65
CA CYS A 40 -6.78 -13.57 -1.19
C CYS A 40 -6.87 -14.95 -0.53
N GLU A 41 -7.73 -15.84 -1.03
CA GLU A 41 -7.87 -17.22 -0.56
C GLU A 41 -6.62 -18.07 -0.88
N GLN A 42 -6.03 -17.90 -2.06
CA GLN A 42 -4.77 -18.56 -2.42
C GLN A 42 -3.62 -18.12 -1.52
N LEU A 43 -3.52 -16.82 -1.23
CA LEU A 43 -2.54 -16.29 -0.27
C LEU A 43 -2.77 -16.92 1.11
N ALA A 44 -4.00 -16.92 1.62
CA ALA A 44 -4.36 -17.52 2.89
C ALA A 44 -3.88 -18.98 3.00
N GLN A 45 -4.29 -19.83 2.05
CA GLN A 45 -3.90 -21.25 2.01
C GLN A 45 -2.39 -21.45 2.00
N THR A 46 -1.68 -20.63 1.22
CA THR A 46 -0.21 -20.65 1.17
C THR A 46 0.38 -20.32 2.54
N LEU A 47 -0.09 -19.26 3.20
CA LEU A 47 0.45 -18.84 4.49
C LEU A 47 0.15 -19.85 5.61
N GLU A 48 -1.06 -20.40 5.64
CA GLU A 48 -1.45 -21.45 6.59
C GLU A 48 -0.56 -22.69 6.43
N HIS A 49 -0.37 -23.16 5.20
CA HIS A 49 0.46 -24.33 4.90
C HIS A 49 1.93 -24.12 5.27
N HIS A 50 2.50 -22.95 4.94
CA HIS A 50 3.93 -22.69 5.15
C HIS A 50 4.31 -22.34 6.59
N TYR A 51 3.41 -21.68 7.34
CA TYR A 51 3.75 -21.12 8.66
C TYR A 51 2.92 -21.71 9.82
N ALA A 52 2.01 -22.64 9.52
CA ALA A 52 1.11 -23.26 10.49
C ALA A 52 0.37 -22.21 11.33
N ILE A 53 -0.16 -21.18 10.65
CA ILE A 53 -1.01 -20.12 11.22
C ILE A 53 -2.47 -20.36 10.84
N ASP A 54 -3.39 -19.70 11.56
CA ASP A 54 -4.79 -19.63 11.14
C ASP A 54 -5.04 -18.32 10.39
N THR A 55 -5.89 -18.35 9.37
CA THR A 55 -6.30 -17.14 8.67
C THR A 55 -7.83 -16.98 8.60
N LEU A 56 -8.27 -15.73 8.54
CA LEU A 56 -9.64 -15.35 8.20
C LEU A 56 -9.60 -14.48 6.94
N VAL A 57 -10.23 -14.94 5.87
CA VAL A 57 -10.40 -14.16 4.65
C VAL A 57 -11.77 -13.50 4.68
N HIS A 58 -11.83 -12.17 4.53
CA HIS A 58 -13.09 -11.42 4.66
C HIS A 58 -13.20 -10.28 3.64
N GLN A 59 -14.31 -10.23 2.91
CA GLN A 59 -14.60 -9.12 1.99
C GLN A 59 -14.97 -7.86 2.79
N ALA A 60 -14.39 -6.71 2.46
CA ALA A 60 -14.91 -5.44 2.91
C ALA A 60 -14.45 -4.32 1.99
N ASP A 61 -15.36 -3.43 1.59
CA ASP A 61 -15.04 -2.18 0.94
C ASP A 61 -14.70 -1.12 2.00
N MET A 62 -13.46 -0.61 1.97
CA MET A 62 -12.99 0.37 2.94
C MET A 62 -13.65 1.75 2.78
N THR A 63 -14.41 2.00 1.72
CA THR A 63 -15.25 3.21 1.65
C THR A 63 -16.58 3.04 2.38
N GLN A 64 -16.92 1.83 2.83
CA GLN A 64 -18.21 1.53 3.46
C GLN A 64 -18.04 1.25 4.94
N LYS A 65 -18.66 2.09 5.77
CA LYS A 65 -18.62 1.94 7.24
C LYS A 65 -19.11 0.55 7.69
N GLN A 66 -20.21 0.08 7.11
CA GLN A 66 -20.84 -1.18 7.52
C GLN A 66 -19.92 -2.38 7.25
N ASP A 67 -19.23 -2.41 6.11
CA ASP A 67 -18.27 -3.45 5.76
C ASP A 67 -17.08 -3.47 6.74
N ILE A 68 -16.56 -2.29 7.11
CA ILE A 68 -15.48 -2.17 8.11
C ILE A 68 -15.95 -2.71 9.47
N GLU A 69 -17.16 -2.36 9.87
CA GLU A 69 -17.73 -2.81 11.14
C GLU A 69 -17.90 -4.33 11.17
N GLN A 70 -18.38 -4.94 10.08
CA GLN A 70 -18.53 -6.39 9.95
C GLN A 70 -17.17 -7.11 9.93
N LEU A 71 -16.18 -6.56 9.23
CA LEU A 71 -14.82 -7.12 9.21
C LEU A 71 -14.23 -7.24 10.62
N VAL A 72 -14.37 -6.18 11.44
CA VAL A 72 -13.85 -6.19 12.81
C VAL A 72 -14.66 -7.14 13.71
N ASP A 73 -15.98 -7.20 13.54
CA ASP A 73 -16.83 -8.11 14.32
C ASP A 73 -16.53 -9.58 13.98
N ALA A 74 -16.43 -9.94 12.70
CA ALA A 74 -16.06 -11.28 12.25
C ALA A 74 -14.67 -11.69 12.76
N THR A 75 -13.72 -10.74 12.78
CA THR A 75 -12.39 -10.98 13.35
C THR A 75 -12.47 -11.30 14.83
N LYS A 76 -13.24 -10.51 15.59
CA LYS A 76 -13.45 -10.71 17.02
C LYS A 76 -14.17 -12.02 17.31
N GLU A 77 -15.17 -12.38 16.51
CA GLU A 77 -15.89 -13.64 16.64
C GLU A 77 -14.98 -14.85 16.40
N HIS A 78 -14.15 -14.79 15.35
CA HIS A 78 -13.30 -15.90 14.96
C HIS A 78 -12.08 -16.07 15.89
N PHE A 79 -11.38 -14.99 16.24
CA PHE A 79 -10.14 -15.07 17.01
C PHE A 79 -10.22 -14.55 18.45
N GLY A 80 -11.29 -13.85 18.82
CA GLY A 80 -11.47 -13.24 20.14
C GLY A 80 -10.63 -11.98 20.39
N ARG A 81 -9.74 -11.58 19.47
CA ARG A 81 -8.78 -10.48 19.66
C ARG A 81 -8.29 -9.87 18.34
N ILE A 82 -7.76 -8.66 18.43
CA ILE A 82 -7.00 -7.97 17.36
C ILE A 82 -5.82 -7.27 18.01
N ASP A 83 -4.59 -7.59 17.60
CA ASP A 83 -3.36 -7.08 18.21
C ASP A 83 -2.59 -6.13 17.29
N ILE A 84 -2.71 -6.36 15.99
CA ILE A 84 -2.01 -5.60 14.95
C ILE A 84 -3.02 -5.16 13.90
N LEU A 85 -2.93 -3.90 13.48
CA LEU A 85 -3.62 -3.35 12.33
C LEU A 85 -2.59 -2.82 11.34
N ILE A 86 -2.53 -3.40 10.15
CA ILE A 86 -1.81 -2.85 9.00
C ILE A 86 -2.83 -2.23 8.05
N HIS A 87 -2.98 -0.91 8.11
CA HIS A 87 -3.89 -0.19 7.24
C HIS A 87 -3.18 0.24 5.96
N SER A 88 -3.19 -0.67 4.97
CA SER A 88 -2.60 -0.47 3.63
C SER A 88 -3.63 -0.13 2.55
N ALA A 89 -4.92 -0.32 2.83
CA ALA A 89 -5.97 0.01 1.90
C ALA A 89 -6.09 1.52 1.65
N GLY A 90 -6.55 1.85 0.45
CA GLY A 90 -6.68 3.21 -0.01
C GLY A 90 -6.69 3.26 -1.53
N PRO A 91 -7.76 3.75 -2.15
CA PRO A 91 -7.78 3.94 -3.59
C PRO A 91 -6.77 5.02 -3.98
N PHE A 92 -6.24 4.90 -5.20
CA PHE A 92 -5.31 5.84 -5.80
C PHE A 92 -5.65 6.03 -7.28
N ILE A 93 -5.81 7.27 -7.72
CA ILE A 93 -6.07 7.60 -9.11
C ILE A 93 -4.73 7.87 -9.81
N PHE A 94 -4.35 6.98 -10.73
CA PHE A 94 -3.08 7.07 -11.47
C PHE A 94 -3.09 8.17 -12.53
N GLN A 95 -4.25 8.51 -13.09
CA GLN A 95 -4.36 9.62 -14.05
C GLN A 95 -3.92 10.94 -13.39
N ARG A 96 -3.13 11.76 -14.10
CA ARG A 96 -2.82 13.12 -13.64
C ARG A 96 -4.06 13.99 -13.75
N LYS A 97 -4.61 14.42 -12.60
CA LYS A 97 -5.80 15.28 -12.51
C LYS A 97 -5.51 16.49 -11.65
N ARG A 98 -5.69 17.69 -12.18
CA ARG A 98 -5.74 18.92 -11.37
C ARG A 98 -6.94 18.87 -10.44
N LEU A 99 -6.90 19.64 -9.36
CA LEU A 99 -7.97 19.64 -8.34
C LEU A 99 -9.36 19.83 -8.96
N THR A 100 -9.49 20.75 -9.92
CA THR A 100 -10.77 21.09 -10.59
C THR A 100 -11.29 20.02 -11.55
N GLU A 101 -10.53 18.94 -11.80
CA GLU A 101 -10.89 17.85 -12.72
C GLU A 101 -11.38 16.61 -11.98
N TYR A 102 -11.26 16.56 -10.65
CA TYR A 102 -11.83 15.49 -9.84
C TYR A 102 -13.35 15.59 -9.87
N ALA A 103 -14.00 14.45 -10.14
CA ALA A 103 -15.43 14.32 -9.89
C ALA A 103 -15.69 14.17 -8.39
N ASP A 104 -16.87 14.57 -7.92
CA ASP A 104 -17.23 14.51 -6.50
C ASP A 104 -17.07 13.10 -5.91
N HIS A 105 -17.43 12.06 -6.67
CA HIS A 105 -17.30 10.68 -6.23
C HIS A 105 -15.84 10.22 -6.12
N GLU A 106 -14.93 10.73 -6.97
CA GLU A 106 -13.50 10.43 -6.88
C GLU A 106 -12.89 11.08 -5.65
N TRP A 107 -13.27 12.33 -5.35
CA TRP A 107 -12.89 13.00 -4.10
C TRP A 107 -13.37 12.20 -2.89
N GLY A 108 -14.65 11.84 -2.87
CA GLY A 108 -15.26 11.03 -1.81
C GLY A 108 -14.52 9.70 -1.63
N GLU A 109 -14.30 8.94 -2.70
CA GLU A 109 -13.59 7.66 -2.64
C GLU A 109 -12.14 7.82 -2.12
N MET A 110 -11.41 8.87 -2.51
CA MET A 110 -10.07 9.14 -1.99
C MET A 110 -10.09 9.42 -0.48
N ILE A 111 -10.98 10.30 0.00
CA ILE A 111 -11.09 10.67 1.41
C ILE A 111 -11.58 9.47 2.23
N ASP A 112 -12.66 8.83 1.79
CA ASP A 112 -13.29 7.75 2.54
C ASP A 112 -12.43 6.51 2.60
N GLY A 113 -11.84 6.11 1.48
CA GLY A 113 -11.00 4.90 1.43
C GLY A 113 -9.66 5.04 2.14
N ASN A 114 -9.08 6.25 2.24
CA ASN A 114 -7.76 6.46 2.85
C ASN A 114 -7.79 7.04 4.27
N LEU A 115 -8.76 7.91 4.59
CA LEU A 115 -8.81 8.63 5.87
C LEU A 115 -10.00 8.20 6.72
N THR A 116 -11.23 8.28 6.19
CA THR A 116 -12.44 7.93 6.95
C THR A 116 -12.42 6.46 7.37
N SER A 117 -11.91 5.58 6.50
CA SER A 117 -11.74 4.15 6.78
C SER A 117 -10.87 3.88 8.01
N ALA A 118 -9.74 4.58 8.13
CA ALA A 118 -8.85 4.50 9.28
C ALA A 118 -9.55 4.94 10.57
N PHE A 119 -10.33 6.02 10.52
CA PHE A 119 -11.14 6.45 11.67
C PHE A 119 -12.09 5.34 12.15
N TYR A 120 -12.85 4.70 11.25
CA TYR A 120 -13.76 3.63 11.63
C TYR A 120 -13.03 2.40 12.19
N LEU A 121 -11.93 2.00 11.56
CA LEU A 121 -11.07 0.93 12.05
C LEU A 121 -10.53 1.23 13.45
N PHE A 122 -9.94 2.40 13.65
CA PHE A 122 -9.34 2.80 14.94
C PHE A 122 -10.40 2.84 16.04
N ARG A 123 -11.54 3.48 15.76
CA ARG A 123 -12.66 3.59 16.71
C ARG A 123 -13.13 2.23 17.20
N LYS A 124 -13.11 1.20 16.35
CA LYS A 124 -13.62 -0.13 16.69
C LYS A 124 -12.54 -1.08 17.23
N ILE A 125 -11.31 -0.98 16.73
CA ILE A 125 -10.20 -1.88 17.10
C ILE A 125 -9.52 -1.44 18.40
N ILE A 126 -9.30 -0.14 18.62
CA ILE A 126 -8.59 0.35 19.82
C ILE A 126 -9.24 -0.13 21.13
N PRO A 127 -10.58 -0.07 21.31
CA PRO A 127 -11.22 -0.61 22.51
C PRO A 127 -10.99 -2.11 22.73
N LEU A 128 -10.69 -2.89 21.68
CA LEU A 128 -10.36 -4.31 21.76
C LEU A 128 -8.89 -4.54 22.16
N MET A 129 -7.99 -3.60 21.83
CA MET A 129 -6.56 -3.67 22.17
C MET A 129 -6.29 -3.28 23.64
N ARG A 130 -7.01 -2.27 24.16
CA ARG A 130 -6.78 -1.72 25.51
C ARG A 130 -6.77 -2.77 26.63
N PRO A 131 -7.72 -3.73 26.72
CA PRO A 131 -7.72 -4.76 27.76
C PRO A 131 -6.48 -5.67 27.75
N HIS A 132 -5.80 -5.77 26.61
CA HIS A 132 -4.59 -6.58 26.46
C HIS A 132 -3.30 -5.81 26.78
N GLY A 133 -3.37 -4.50 27.00
CA GLY A 133 -2.19 -3.64 27.18
C GLY A 133 -1.23 -3.67 25.99
N PHE A 134 -1.74 -4.04 24.81
CA PHE A 134 -0.95 -4.24 23.60
C PHE A 134 -1.79 -3.92 22.37
N GLY A 135 -1.23 -3.09 21.50
CA GLY A 135 -1.76 -2.85 20.16
C GLY A 135 -0.68 -2.25 19.27
N ARG A 136 -0.68 -2.60 17.98
CA ARG A 136 0.27 -2.08 16.99
C ARG A 136 -0.49 -1.64 15.76
N ILE A 137 -0.55 -0.34 15.52
CA ILE A 137 -1.20 0.25 14.36
C ILE A 137 -0.10 0.74 13.43
N VAL A 138 -0.10 0.27 12.19
CA VAL A 138 0.77 0.78 11.13
C VAL A 138 -0.08 1.24 9.95
N THR A 139 0.07 2.50 9.57
CA THR A 139 -0.58 3.08 8.39
C THR A 139 0.43 3.26 7.26
N ILE A 140 -0.05 3.26 6.01
CA ILE A 140 0.81 3.49 4.84
C ILE A 140 0.57 4.90 4.28
N GLY A 141 1.65 5.68 4.19
CA GLY A 141 1.67 7.04 3.68
C GLY A 141 2.41 7.17 2.34
N PHE A 142 2.97 8.34 2.11
CA PHE A 142 3.85 8.65 0.98
C PHE A 142 5.02 9.51 1.48
N ASP A 143 6.07 9.66 0.67
CA ASP A 143 7.28 10.37 1.09
C ASP A 143 7.03 11.83 1.52
N ARG A 144 7.81 12.33 2.48
CA ARG A 144 7.74 13.70 3.05
C ARG A 144 6.39 14.14 3.64
N ILE A 145 5.46 13.22 3.88
CA ILE A 145 4.10 13.54 4.32
C ILE A 145 4.02 14.35 5.61
N GLU A 146 5.03 14.26 6.48
CA GLU A 146 5.15 15.02 7.71
C GLU A 146 5.27 16.54 7.49
N GLN A 147 5.65 16.95 6.29
CA GLN A 147 5.76 18.36 5.87
C GLN A 147 4.46 18.89 5.26
N ALA A 148 3.42 18.06 5.15
CA ALA A 148 2.20 18.33 4.39
C ALA A 148 2.51 18.89 2.97
N PRO A 149 3.38 18.23 2.19
CA PRO A 149 3.86 18.77 0.94
C PRO A 149 2.73 18.81 -0.10
N GLY A 150 2.77 19.81 -0.97
CA GLY A 150 1.92 19.82 -2.16
C GLY A 150 2.33 18.68 -3.11
N TRP A 151 1.36 17.94 -3.61
CA TRP A 151 1.58 16.92 -4.65
C TRP A 151 0.75 17.24 -5.89
N GLY A 152 1.42 17.83 -6.89
CA GLY A 152 0.81 18.18 -8.16
C GLY A 152 0.06 17.00 -8.78
N TYR A 153 -1.17 17.25 -9.22
CA TYR A 153 -2.08 16.26 -9.83
C TYR A 153 -2.54 15.11 -8.92
N ARG A 154 -2.35 15.23 -7.61
CA ARG A 154 -2.67 14.22 -6.60
C ARG A 154 -3.37 14.82 -5.37
N SER A 155 -4.07 15.94 -5.53
CA SER A 155 -4.58 16.76 -4.43
C SER A 155 -5.47 15.98 -3.46
N ALA A 156 -6.42 15.20 -3.94
CA ALA A 156 -7.34 14.42 -3.10
C ALA A 156 -6.61 13.34 -2.28
N TYR A 157 -5.69 12.61 -2.92
CA TYR A 157 -4.89 11.58 -2.25
C TYR A 157 -3.93 12.19 -1.21
N ALA A 158 -3.23 13.26 -1.58
CA ALA A 158 -2.32 13.96 -0.68
C ALA A 158 -3.06 14.51 0.55
N ALA A 159 -4.21 15.15 0.36
CA ALA A 159 -5.06 15.64 1.45
C ALA A 159 -5.48 14.50 2.39
N ALA A 160 -5.99 13.39 1.84
CA ALA A 160 -6.42 12.24 2.64
C ALA A 160 -5.26 11.65 3.46
N LYS A 161 -4.11 11.40 2.83
CA LYS A 161 -2.96 10.76 3.49
C LYS A 161 -2.27 11.69 4.50
N VAL A 162 -2.20 13.00 4.26
CA VAL A 162 -1.70 13.97 5.26
C VAL A 162 -2.62 14.00 6.48
N GLY A 163 -3.94 13.99 6.26
CA GLY A 163 -4.91 13.81 7.34
C GLY A 163 -4.68 12.51 8.11
N LEU A 164 -4.40 11.40 7.41
CA LEU A 164 -4.10 10.11 8.02
C LEU A 164 -2.82 10.14 8.86
N ALA A 165 -1.78 10.86 8.40
CA ALA A 165 -0.54 11.04 9.17
C ALA A 165 -0.80 11.78 10.48
N SER A 166 -1.61 12.84 10.44
CA SER A 166 -2.04 13.56 11.65
C SER A 166 -2.84 12.65 12.59
N LEU A 167 -3.84 11.93 12.06
CA LEU A 167 -4.66 10.99 12.84
C LEU A 167 -3.81 9.88 13.49
N THR A 168 -2.82 9.35 12.77
CA THR A 168 -1.91 8.31 13.29
C THR A 168 -1.11 8.84 14.49
N LYS A 169 -0.59 10.07 14.41
CA LYS A 169 0.12 10.72 15.52
C LYS A 169 -0.79 10.99 16.71
N THR A 170 -2.01 11.47 16.45
CA THR A 170 -3.01 11.72 17.48
C THR A 170 -3.32 10.45 18.28
N VAL A 171 -3.60 9.33 17.59
CA VAL A 171 -3.85 8.05 18.25
C VAL A 171 -2.64 7.56 19.06
N ALA A 172 -1.42 7.74 18.55
CA ALA A 172 -0.21 7.41 19.31
C ALA A 172 -0.12 8.19 20.63
N ILE A 173 -0.52 9.46 20.63
CA ILE A 173 -0.53 10.33 21.81
C ILE A 173 -1.63 9.91 22.78
N GLU A 174 -2.82 9.62 22.28
CA GLU A 174 -4.00 9.24 23.08
C GLU A 174 -3.85 7.86 23.73
N GLU A 175 -3.22 6.91 23.05
CA GLU A 175 -3.15 5.51 23.51
C GLU A 175 -1.83 5.13 24.20
N ARG A 176 -0.96 6.11 24.48
CA ARG A 176 0.36 5.85 25.10
C ARG A 176 0.26 5.11 26.44
N GLU A 177 -0.78 5.40 27.22
CA GLU A 177 -1.02 4.80 28.55
C GLU A 177 -1.61 3.39 28.46
N ASN A 178 -2.11 3.00 27.28
CA ASN A 178 -2.74 1.70 27.02
C ASN A 178 -1.77 0.68 26.39
N GLY A 179 -0.49 1.01 26.22
CA GLY A 179 0.51 0.12 25.61
C GLY A 179 0.33 -0.09 24.09
N ILE A 180 -0.43 0.80 23.45
CA ILE A 180 -0.71 0.77 22.01
C ILE A 180 0.22 1.77 21.32
N THR A 181 0.83 1.34 20.21
CA THR A 181 1.64 2.23 19.36
C THR A 181 0.96 2.44 18.02
N ALA A 182 1.12 3.64 17.45
CA ALA A 182 0.66 3.95 16.10
C ALA A 182 1.79 4.64 15.32
N ASN A 183 2.17 4.09 14.16
CA ASN A 183 3.22 4.65 13.30
C ASN A 183 2.77 4.62 11.84
N MET A 184 3.40 5.43 11.00
CA MET A 184 3.22 5.41 9.56
C MET A 184 4.53 5.01 8.87
N ILE A 185 4.42 4.16 7.84
CA ILE A 185 5.50 3.89 6.91
C ILE A 185 5.19 4.60 5.59
N CYS A 186 6.20 5.26 5.03
CA CYS A 186 6.12 5.99 3.78
C CYS A 186 7.04 5.31 2.73
N PRO A 187 6.47 4.51 1.82
CA PRO A 187 7.23 3.80 0.78
C PRO A 187 8.02 4.72 -0.15
N GLY A 188 9.16 4.22 -0.62
CA GLY A 188 9.80 4.65 -1.88
C GLY A 188 8.99 4.26 -3.12
N ASP A 189 9.55 4.48 -4.31
CA ASP A 189 8.90 4.10 -5.57
C ASP A 189 9.02 2.58 -5.83
N ILE A 190 7.99 1.84 -5.41
CA ILE A 190 7.90 0.38 -5.58
C ILE A 190 6.74 0.06 -6.53
N ARG A 191 7.03 -0.61 -7.65
CA ARG A 191 6.09 -0.84 -8.76
C ARG A 191 5.98 -2.31 -9.16
N GLY A 192 4.85 -2.66 -9.78
CA GLY A 192 4.59 -4.00 -10.34
C GLY A 192 4.90 -5.13 -9.37
N ALA A 193 5.52 -6.19 -9.89
CA ALA A 193 5.93 -7.37 -9.12
C ALA A 193 6.87 -7.07 -7.93
N LYS A 194 7.63 -5.96 -7.97
CA LYS A 194 8.53 -5.58 -6.86
C LYS A 194 7.76 -5.28 -5.57
N LYS A 195 6.46 -4.93 -5.65
CA LYS A 195 5.63 -4.71 -4.46
C LYS A 195 5.44 -5.96 -3.62
N GLU A 196 5.50 -7.15 -4.22
CA GLU A 196 5.30 -8.43 -3.53
C GLU A 196 6.62 -9.19 -3.30
N ALA A 197 7.70 -8.74 -3.96
CA ALA A 197 8.98 -9.41 -3.93
C ALA A 197 9.58 -9.45 -2.51
N PRO A 198 10.14 -10.60 -2.10
CA PRO A 198 10.83 -10.72 -0.82
C PRO A 198 12.10 -9.86 -0.82
N MET A 199 12.64 -9.60 0.37
CA MET A 199 13.94 -8.93 0.48
C MET A 199 15.01 -9.85 -0.16
N PRO A 200 15.86 -9.33 -1.06
CA PRO A 200 16.91 -10.15 -1.68
C PRO A 200 17.92 -10.64 -0.64
N LEU A 201 18.30 -11.92 -0.74
CA LEU A 201 19.20 -12.60 0.20
C LEU A 201 20.67 -12.14 0.07
N LEU A 202 21.06 -11.55 -1.06
CA LEU A 202 22.44 -11.18 -1.36
C LEU A 202 22.66 -9.68 -1.16
N GLN A 203 23.74 -9.37 -0.45
CA GLN A 203 24.31 -8.04 -0.32
C GLN A 203 24.69 -7.55 -1.73
N MET A 204 23.97 -6.57 -2.25
CA MET A 204 24.34 -5.93 -3.50
C MET A 204 25.26 -4.74 -3.21
N GLU A 205 26.40 -4.67 -3.91
CA GLU A 205 27.19 -3.45 -3.98
C GLU A 205 26.42 -2.41 -4.82
N GLY A 206 26.11 -1.23 -4.25
CA GLY A 206 25.47 -0.12 -4.96
C GLY A 206 23.97 0.07 -4.68
N TYR A 207 23.38 1.03 -5.38
CA TYR A 207 21.96 1.38 -5.26
C TYR A 207 21.06 0.31 -5.91
N ARG A 208 19.93 -0.02 -5.27
CA ARG A 208 18.87 -0.85 -5.84
C ARG A 208 17.49 -0.23 -5.62
N THR A 209 16.55 -0.57 -6.51
CA THR A 209 15.13 -0.25 -6.29
C THR A 209 14.61 -0.96 -5.03
N PRO A 210 13.82 -0.29 -4.19
CA PRO A 210 13.16 -0.93 -3.07
C PRO A 210 12.14 -1.99 -3.52
N VAL A 211 11.93 -3.00 -2.67
CA VAL A 211 10.95 -4.09 -2.85
C VAL A 211 10.04 -4.18 -1.63
N GLY A 212 8.91 -4.89 -1.76
CA GLY A 212 7.95 -5.08 -0.67
C GLY A 212 8.57 -5.64 0.60
N GLY A 213 9.53 -6.55 0.46
CA GLY A 213 10.30 -7.10 1.58
C GLY A 213 11.03 -6.06 2.43
N ASP A 214 11.46 -4.94 1.85
CA ASP A 214 12.11 -3.85 2.61
C ASP A 214 11.16 -3.21 3.60
N LEU A 215 9.93 -2.99 3.17
CA LEU A 215 8.88 -2.41 4.00
C LEU A 215 8.35 -3.45 4.99
N ALA A 216 8.24 -4.70 4.57
CA ALA A 216 7.81 -5.80 5.42
C ALA A 216 8.76 -6.00 6.62
N ALA A 217 10.08 -5.86 6.41
CA ALA A 217 11.05 -5.90 7.51
C ALA A 217 10.80 -4.80 8.56
N MET A 218 10.45 -3.59 8.13
CA MET A 218 10.06 -2.51 9.04
C MET A 218 8.73 -2.80 9.75
N ILE A 219 7.75 -3.39 9.06
CA ILE A 219 6.50 -3.86 9.69
C ILE A 219 6.82 -4.86 10.81
N SER A 220 7.65 -5.88 10.54
CA SER A 220 8.09 -6.86 11.53
C SER A 220 8.72 -6.21 12.77
N PHE A 221 9.57 -5.19 12.56
CA PHE A 221 10.15 -4.44 13.65
C PHE A 221 9.09 -3.68 14.46
N LEU A 222 8.21 -2.91 13.82
CA LEU A 222 7.24 -2.05 14.49
C LEU A 222 6.18 -2.83 15.28
N VAL A 223 5.83 -4.05 14.86
CA VAL A 223 4.80 -4.85 15.54
C VAL A 223 5.31 -5.62 16.76
N LYS A 224 6.63 -5.61 16.99
CA LYS A 224 7.24 -6.33 18.10
C LYS A 224 7.03 -5.62 19.46
N PRO A 225 7.01 -6.35 20.58
CA PRO A 225 6.95 -5.76 21.92
C PRO A 225 8.08 -4.75 22.19
N GLU A 226 9.28 -5.03 21.69
CA GLU A 226 10.48 -4.23 21.88
C GLU A 226 10.36 -2.83 21.27
N ALA A 227 9.55 -2.67 20.22
CA ALA A 227 9.28 -1.39 19.57
C ALA A 227 8.30 -0.48 20.33
N ARG A 228 7.96 -0.78 21.60
CA ARG A 228 6.96 -0.02 22.38
C ARG A 228 7.24 1.48 22.52
N PHE A 229 8.49 1.92 22.40
CA PHE A 229 8.87 3.33 22.43
C PHE A 229 8.87 3.99 21.04
N VAL A 230 8.71 3.21 19.98
CA VAL A 230 8.56 3.69 18.61
C VAL A 230 7.06 3.89 18.38
N THR A 231 6.55 5.07 18.69
CA THR A 231 5.16 5.47 18.48
C THR A 231 5.05 6.92 18.04
N GLY A 232 4.07 7.26 17.22
CA GLY A 232 3.88 8.60 16.64
C GLY A 232 4.85 8.95 15.52
N ASN A 233 5.62 7.97 15.01
CA ASN A 233 6.62 8.19 13.98
C ASN A 233 6.01 8.08 12.58
N ILE A 234 6.56 8.89 11.68
CA ILE A 234 6.36 8.80 10.22
C ILE A 234 7.72 8.43 9.65
N LEU A 235 7.82 7.27 9.02
CA LEU A 235 9.10 6.68 8.61
C LEU A 235 9.19 6.59 7.09
N SER A 236 9.99 7.46 6.46
CA SER A 236 10.34 7.36 5.05
C SER A 236 11.28 6.19 4.80
N LEU A 237 10.84 5.24 3.98
CA LEU A 237 11.60 4.08 3.51
C LEU A 237 11.88 4.23 2.00
N THR A 238 12.61 5.29 1.65
CA THR A 238 12.89 5.67 0.27
C THR A 238 14.33 5.39 -0.17
N ASN A 239 15.16 4.81 0.71
CA ASN A 239 16.60 4.69 0.48
C ASN A 239 17.29 6.03 0.16
N GLY A 240 16.77 7.14 0.69
CA GLY A 240 17.27 8.50 0.43
C GLY A 240 16.80 9.11 -0.89
N GLU A 241 15.94 8.43 -1.64
CA GLU A 241 15.36 8.98 -2.86
C GLU A 241 14.26 10.01 -2.57
N ASP A 242 14.22 11.04 -3.41
CA ASP A 242 13.13 12.01 -3.43
C ASP A 242 12.04 11.55 -4.41
N VAL A 243 10.97 10.94 -3.86
CA VAL A 243 9.86 10.37 -4.63
C VAL A 243 8.91 11.46 -5.15
N LEU A 244 8.84 12.59 -4.46
CA LEU A 244 7.95 13.71 -4.84
C LEU A 244 8.65 14.72 -5.77
N GLY A 245 9.97 14.85 -5.66
CA GLY A 245 10.80 15.85 -6.32
C GLY A 245 11.13 15.56 -7.78
N HIS A 246 10.41 14.65 -8.43
CA HIS A 246 10.42 14.55 -9.89
C HIS A 246 9.92 15.83 -10.58
N TYR A 247 9.42 16.80 -9.81
CA TYR A 247 9.30 18.19 -10.21
C TYR A 247 10.55 19.00 -9.83
N ASP A 248 11.27 19.42 -10.87
CA ASP A 248 12.08 20.64 -10.91
C ASP A 248 13.54 20.59 -10.44
N SER A 249 14.34 19.73 -11.07
CA SER A 249 15.65 20.18 -11.54
C SER A 249 15.81 19.77 -12.99
N GLY A 250 15.97 20.73 -13.90
CA GLY A 250 16.25 20.45 -15.32
C GLY A 250 17.59 19.74 -15.59
N LYS A 251 18.07 18.92 -14.65
CA LYS A 251 19.41 18.33 -14.62
C LYS A 251 19.48 16.87 -14.15
N LYS A 252 18.37 16.15 -14.11
CA LYS A 252 18.44 14.69 -14.18
C LYS A 252 17.83 14.24 -15.49
N GLU A 253 18.68 13.72 -16.36
CA GLU A 253 18.24 12.70 -17.32
C GLU A 253 17.46 11.67 -16.51
N VAL A 254 16.13 11.72 -16.60
CA VAL A 254 15.31 10.61 -16.17
C VAL A 254 15.74 9.50 -17.12
N PHE A 255 16.64 8.63 -16.64
CA PHE A 255 16.83 7.32 -17.21
C PHE A 255 15.45 6.68 -17.17
N ASP A 256 14.79 6.61 -18.32
CA ASP A 256 13.61 5.81 -18.56
C ASP A 256 14.14 4.38 -18.74
N PRO A 257 14.26 3.55 -17.68
CA PRO A 257 15.10 2.36 -17.74
C PRO A 257 14.48 1.25 -18.61
N ILE A 258 13.23 1.46 -19.05
CA ILE A 258 12.47 0.53 -19.87
C ILE A 258 12.01 1.31 -21.10
N ALA A 259 12.89 1.39 -22.09
CA ALA A 259 12.51 1.77 -23.42
C ALA A 259 11.95 0.51 -24.11
N PHE A 260 10.63 0.33 -24.09
CA PHE A 260 10.01 -0.71 -24.91
C PHE A 260 10.31 -0.41 -26.39
N GLU A 261 10.79 -1.40 -27.13
CA GLU A 261 11.02 -1.24 -28.56
C GLU A 261 9.70 -1.40 -29.33
N ILE A 262 9.62 -0.82 -30.53
CA ILE A 262 8.50 -1.07 -31.43
C ILE A 262 8.50 -2.57 -31.75
N GLY A 263 7.35 -3.22 -31.57
CA GLY A 263 7.19 -4.67 -31.68
C GLY A 263 7.25 -5.41 -30.34
N THR A 264 7.66 -4.77 -29.24
CA THR A 264 7.62 -5.39 -27.91
C THR A 264 6.16 -5.63 -27.49
N MET A 265 5.88 -6.82 -26.99
CA MET A 265 4.60 -7.16 -26.36
C MET A 265 4.63 -6.71 -24.90
N VAL A 266 3.64 -5.93 -24.50
CA VAL A 266 3.54 -5.33 -23.17
C VAL A 266 2.18 -5.60 -22.55
N TYR A 267 2.12 -5.70 -21.23
CA TYR A 267 0.86 -5.72 -20.50
C TYR A 267 0.37 -4.29 -20.27
N VAL A 268 -0.83 -3.98 -20.76
CA VAL A 268 -1.43 -2.63 -20.65
C VAL A 268 -2.34 -2.60 -19.43
N LEU A 269 -1.87 -1.97 -18.34
CA LEU A 269 -2.56 -1.97 -17.04
C LEU A 269 -4.01 -1.45 -17.13
N PRO A 270 -4.31 -0.33 -17.84
CA PRO A 270 -5.69 0.15 -17.96
C PRO A 270 -6.61 -0.77 -18.75
N TRP A 271 -6.07 -1.63 -19.61
CA TRP A 271 -6.83 -2.57 -20.42
C TRP A 271 -6.90 -3.97 -19.82
N ASN A 272 -6.03 -4.28 -18.86
CA ASN A 272 -5.87 -5.62 -18.30
C ASN A 272 -5.69 -6.68 -19.41
N LYS A 273 -4.93 -6.31 -20.46
CA LYS A 273 -4.70 -7.09 -21.68
C LYS A 273 -3.26 -6.88 -22.17
N VAL A 274 -2.80 -7.83 -22.97
CA VAL A 274 -1.54 -7.72 -23.70
C VAL A 274 -1.75 -6.95 -25.00
N ALA A 275 -0.81 -6.06 -25.33
CA ALA A 275 -0.79 -5.30 -26.58
C ALA A 275 0.64 -5.22 -27.14
N THR A 276 0.77 -4.91 -28.42
CA THR A 276 2.06 -4.68 -29.06
C THR A 276 2.34 -3.19 -29.11
N VAL A 277 3.56 -2.77 -28.78
CA VAL A 277 4.01 -1.39 -29.01
C VAL A 277 4.16 -1.15 -30.51
N THR A 278 3.38 -0.23 -31.07
CA THR A 278 3.37 0.06 -32.52
C THR A 278 4.08 1.37 -32.87
N ASP A 279 4.13 2.31 -31.94
CA ASP A 279 4.85 3.56 -32.11
C ASP A 279 5.38 4.07 -30.77
N ARG A 280 6.44 4.86 -30.82
CA ARG A 280 7.05 5.50 -29.66
C ARG A 280 7.33 6.95 -29.97
N LEU A 281 6.64 7.84 -29.25
CA LEU A 281 6.93 9.26 -29.28
C LEU A 281 7.82 9.63 -28.10
N ASP A 282 9.09 9.88 -28.42
CA ASP A 282 10.05 10.34 -27.43
C ASP A 282 9.71 11.78 -27.02
N ARG A 283 9.41 11.95 -25.73
CA ARG A 283 9.30 13.23 -25.00
C ARG A 283 8.04 14.08 -25.25
N VAL A 284 6.86 13.55 -24.92
CA VAL A 284 5.71 14.39 -24.51
C VAL A 284 5.80 14.62 -23.00
N ASN A 285 5.91 15.87 -22.53
CA ASN A 285 5.99 16.20 -21.10
C ASN A 285 7.09 15.43 -20.32
N ARG A 286 8.27 15.23 -20.94
CA ARG A 286 9.44 14.54 -20.35
C ARG A 286 9.22 13.05 -20.06
N ARG A 287 8.25 12.40 -20.72
CA ARG A 287 8.05 10.94 -20.70
C ARG A 287 7.94 10.40 -22.11
N SER A 288 8.35 9.14 -22.30
CA SER A 288 8.10 8.39 -23.52
C SER A 288 6.62 8.01 -23.56
N LEU A 289 5.97 8.29 -24.68
CA LEU A 289 4.59 7.90 -24.93
C LEU A 289 4.61 6.75 -25.94
N TYR A 290 3.96 5.66 -25.59
CA TYR A 290 3.91 4.44 -26.39
C TYR A 290 2.51 4.30 -26.96
N THR A 291 2.40 4.21 -28.27
CA THR A 291 1.18 3.73 -28.91
C THR A 291 1.21 2.22 -28.83
N VAL A 292 0.18 1.63 -28.23
CA VAL A 292 0.04 0.17 -28.14
C VAL A 292 -1.27 -0.25 -28.79
N GLN A 293 -1.23 -1.40 -29.45
CA GLN A 293 -2.34 -1.90 -30.25
C GLN A 293 -2.67 -3.35 -29.86
N THR A 294 -3.97 -3.63 -29.73
CA THR A 294 -4.53 -5.00 -29.78
C THR A 294 -5.28 -5.19 -31.10
N ALA A 295 -5.86 -6.37 -31.32
CA ALA A 295 -6.69 -6.62 -32.52
C ALA A 295 -7.92 -5.70 -32.63
N ASP A 296 -8.36 -5.09 -31.52
CA ASP A 296 -9.65 -4.41 -31.40
C ASP A 296 -9.53 -2.91 -31.09
N GLN A 297 -8.36 -2.44 -30.65
CA GLN A 297 -8.16 -1.06 -30.18
C GLN A 297 -6.71 -0.62 -30.20
N GLU A 298 -6.49 0.70 -30.32
CA GLU A 298 -5.19 1.36 -30.24
C GLU A 298 -5.31 2.59 -29.32
N ALA A 299 -4.34 2.78 -28.42
CA ALA A 299 -4.27 3.99 -27.60
C ALA A 299 -2.83 4.27 -27.14
N GLN A 300 -2.63 5.46 -26.62
CA GLN A 300 -1.35 5.93 -26.12
C GLN A 300 -1.26 5.80 -24.60
N PHE A 301 -0.13 5.27 -24.13
CA PHE A 301 0.16 5.07 -22.72
C PHE A 301 1.55 5.57 -22.36
N THR A 302 1.70 6.03 -21.13
CA THR A 302 3.03 6.29 -20.57
C THR A 302 3.66 4.99 -20.06
N VAL A 303 4.98 4.94 -19.95
CA VAL A 303 5.73 3.77 -19.44
C VAL A 303 5.15 3.22 -18.12
N ASP A 304 4.64 4.09 -17.23
CA ASP A 304 4.07 3.72 -15.92
C ASP A 304 2.77 2.89 -16.02
N GLN A 305 2.17 2.82 -17.22
CA GLN A 305 0.92 2.12 -17.49
C GLN A 305 1.13 0.82 -18.27
N LEU A 306 2.40 0.48 -18.56
CA LEU A 306 2.83 -0.68 -19.32
C LEU A 306 3.78 -1.53 -18.46
N GLU A 307 3.70 -2.85 -18.59
CA GLU A 307 4.64 -3.78 -17.94
C GLU A 307 5.25 -4.73 -18.99
N GLU A 308 6.51 -5.12 -18.81
CA GLU A 308 7.10 -6.21 -19.59
C GLU A 308 6.37 -7.52 -19.29
N LEU A 309 6.19 -8.33 -20.33
CA LEU A 309 5.77 -9.72 -20.16
C LEU A 309 7.01 -10.54 -19.79
N THR A 310 7.09 -10.97 -18.53
CA THR A 310 8.09 -11.95 -18.07
C THR A 310 7.85 -13.32 -18.67
#